data_AF-B8CMZ4-F1
#
_entry.id   AF-B8CMZ4-F1
#
_cell.length_a   1.000
_cell.length_b   1.000
_cell.length_c   1.000
_cell.angle_alpha   90.00
_cell.angle_beta   90.00
_cell.angle_gamma   90.00
#
_symmetry.space_group_name_H-M   'P 1'
#
loop_
_entity.id
_entity.type
_entity.pdbx_description
1 polymer ?
#
loop_
_entity_poly.entity_id
_entity_poly.type
_entity_poly.pdbx_seq_one_letter_code
_entity_poly.pdbx_strand_id
1 'polypeptide(L)'
;MTKSAQSSGQVVEFGSHLIKRAQWQTAPDAISWWPETPLWTAIFITIVACIIGWTILSGYRFLQKAYVRQTRRCFIEFDSSNDLVGMADLLRRFSQQHWALQSLSALDPKAFSKCVVELTATAKAPRSSRVAPMDLALLESAMCALLSNSYQQNPELEPIQRQLIKKWFEEVTC
;
A
#
# COMPACT_ATOMS: atom_id res chain seq x y z
N MET A 1 90.15 -34.84 22.56
CA MET A 1 89.67 -35.67 21.43
C MET A 1 88.24 -36.12 21.71
N THR A 2 87.34 -35.67 20.84
CA THR A 2 86.07 -36.27 20.39
C THR A 2 85.07 -36.80 21.44
N LYS A 3 84.02 -36.01 21.71
CA LYS A 3 82.64 -36.52 21.79
C LYS A 3 81.70 -35.54 21.09
N SER A 4 81.46 -35.80 19.81
CA SER A 4 80.36 -35.22 19.04
C SER A 4 79.58 -36.37 18.39
N ALA A 5 78.30 -36.12 18.13
CA ALA A 5 77.34 -36.96 17.41
C ALA A 5 76.62 -38.07 18.20
N GLN A 6 75.68 -37.70 19.08
CA GLN A 6 74.56 -38.58 19.45
C GLN A 6 73.18 -37.89 19.57
N SER A 7 73.01 -36.65 19.12
CA SER A 7 71.73 -35.92 19.28
C SER A 7 70.87 -35.81 18.00
N SER A 8 71.38 -36.22 16.84
CA SER A 8 70.69 -36.03 15.55
C SER A 8 69.71 -37.14 15.16
N GLY A 9 69.85 -38.36 15.70
CA GLY A 9 68.95 -39.47 15.38
C GLY A 9 67.57 -39.36 16.04
N GLN A 10 67.53 -38.89 17.29
CA GLN A 10 66.31 -38.84 18.09
C GLN A 10 65.33 -37.77 17.57
N VAL A 11 65.83 -36.63 17.08
CA VAL A 11 64.99 -35.53 16.56
C VAL A 11 64.28 -35.91 15.25
N VAL A 12 64.91 -36.72 14.40
CA VAL A 12 64.33 -37.16 13.12
C VAL A 12 63.20 -38.18 13.34
N GLU A 13 63.34 -39.06 14.33
CA GLU A 13 62.29 -40.01 14.70
C GLU A 13 61.05 -39.30 15.26
N PHE A 14 61.22 -38.30 16.14
CA PHE A 14 60.11 -37.49 16.66
C PHE A 14 59.39 -36.70 15.56
N GLY A 15 60.12 -36.12 14.61
CA GLY A 15 59.53 -35.39 13.48
C GLY A 15 58.68 -36.29 12.58
N SER A 16 59.17 -37.49 12.26
CA SER A 16 58.42 -38.46 11.45
C SER A 16 57.15 -38.98 12.15
N HIS A 17 57.19 -39.08 13.48
CA HIS A 17 56.05 -39.53 14.29
C HIS A 17 54.95 -38.47 14.40
N LEU A 18 55.32 -37.19 14.43
CA LEU A 18 54.38 -36.06 14.41
C LEU A 18 53.70 -35.90 13.04
N ILE A 19 54.46 -36.03 11.95
CA ILE A 19 53.92 -35.96 10.59
C ILE A 19 52.95 -37.13 10.34
N LYS A 20 53.30 -38.34 10.78
CA LYS A 20 52.39 -39.49 10.70
C LYS A 20 51.11 -39.24 11.49
N ARG A 21 51.16 -38.73 12.73
CA ARG A 21 49.94 -38.43 13.50
C ARG A 21 49.07 -37.34 12.85
N ALA A 22 49.67 -36.35 12.21
CA ALA A 22 48.94 -35.31 11.48
C ALA A 22 48.21 -35.86 10.23
N GLN A 23 48.78 -36.86 9.54
CA GLN A 23 48.14 -37.48 8.35
C GLN A 23 46.86 -38.26 8.66
N TRP A 24 46.61 -38.66 9.92
CA TRP A 24 45.37 -39.35 10.32
C TRP A 24 44.29 -38.39 10.81
N GLN A 25 44.60 -37.09 10.91
CA GLN A 25 43.61 -36.08 11.23
C GLN A 25 42.98 -35.62 9.92
N THR A 26 41.77 -36.10 9.65
CA THR A 26 40.90 -35.49 8.65
C THR A 26 40.87 -33.99 8.90
N ALA A 27 40.96 -33.19 7.83
CA ALA A 27 40.81 -31.74 7.97
C ALA A 27 39.51 -31.47 8.76
N PRO A 28 39.54 -30.59 9.78
CA PRO A 28 38.33 -30.28 10.52
C PRO A 28 37.29 -29.80 9.52
N ASP A 29 36.11 -30.40 9.55
CA ASP A 29 34.99 -29.90 8.74
C ASP A 29 34.82 -28.42 9.02
N ALA A 30 34.64 -27.65 7.95
CA ALA A 30 34.44 -26.22 8.07
C ALA A 30 33.25 -25.99 9.02
N ILE A 31 33.51 -25.38 10.17
CA ILE A 31 32.45 -25.02 11.12
C ILE A 31 31.56 -24.03 10.38
N SER A 32 30.34 -24.44 10.02
CA SER A 32 29.35 -23.53 9.48
C SER A 32 28.97 -22.55 10.59
N TRP A 33 29.40 -21.30 10.45
CA TRP A 33 28.98 -20.22 11.36
C TRP A 33 27.49 -19.91 11.23
N TRP A 34 26.88 -20.42 10.15
CA TRP A 34 25.45 -20.39 9.97
C TRP A 34 24.83 -21.57 10.73
N PRO A 35 23.91 -21.30 11.67
CA PRO A 35 23.21 -22.35 12.38
C PRO A 35 22.25 -23.06 11.42
N GLU A 36 22.66 -24.22 10.90
CA GLU A 36 21.86 -25.08 10.01
C GLU A 36 20.70 -25.78 10.75
N THR A 37 20.14 -25.15 11.79
CA THR A 37 18.96 -25.70 12.45
C THR A 37 17.71 -25.30 11.66
N PRO A 38 16.75 -26.21 11.49
CA PRO A 38 15.51 -25.93 10.75
C PRO A 38 14.73 -24.74 11.33
N LEU A 39 14.97 -24.40 12.61
CA LEU A 39 14.43 -23.21 13.26
C LEU A 39 14.88 -21.92 12.56
N TRP A 40 16.16 -21.78 12.19
CA TRP A 40 16.66 -20.57 11.53
C TRP A 40 16.12 -20.40 10.13
N THR A 41 15.93 -21.51 9.41
CA THR A 41 15.24 -21.50 8.11
C THR A 41 13.81 -20.99 8.26
N ALA A 42 13.05 -21.46 9.26
CA ALA A 42 11.69 -21.01 9.51
C ALA A 42 11.62 -19.51 9.89
N ILE A 43 12.55 -19.05 10.74
CA ILE A 43 12.68 -17.62 11.11
C ILE A 43 12.96 -16.78 9.86
N PHE A 44 13.92 -17.19 9.04
CA PHE A 44 14.28 -16.47 7.82
C PHE A 44 13.08 -16.37 6.86
N ILE A 45 12.36 -17.48 6.61
CA ILE A 45 11.16 -17.48 5.77
C ILE A 45 10.10 -16.52 6.31
N THR A 46 9.89 -16.53 7.63
CA THR A 46 8.90 -15.65 8.28
C THR A 46 9.26 -14.18 8.10
N ILE A 47 10.54 -13.83 8.30
CA ILE A 47 11.02 -12.46 8.11
C ILE A 47 10.82 -12.01 6.66
N VAL A 48 11.20 -12.85 5.69
CA VAL A 48 11.01 -12.56 4.27
C VAL A 48 9.54 -12.37 3.93
N ALA A 49 8.65 -13.24 4.43
CA ALA A 49 7.21 -13.12 4.23
C ALA A 49 6.65 -11.82 4.84
N CYS A 50 7.10 -11.43 6.04
CA CYS A 50 6.72 -10.17 6.66
C CYS A 50 7.19 -8.96 5.84
N ILE A 51 8.41 -8.96 5.30
CA ILE A 51 8.92 -7.87 4.45
C ILE A 51 8.09 -7.76 3.16
N ILE A 52 7.78 -8.89 2.52
CA ILE A 52 6.93 -8.91 1.31
C ILE A 52 5.53 -8.39 1.64
N GLY A 53 4.89 -8.90 2.71
CA GLY A 53 3.57 -8.42 3.13
C GLY A 53 3.57 -6.92 3.45
N TRP A 54 4.60 -6.44 4.15
CA TRP A 54 4.75 -5.03 4.48
C TRP A 54 4.94 -4.14 3.25
N THR A 55 5.76 -4.56 2.29
CA THR A 55 6.02 -3.80 1.06
C THR A 55 4.77 -3.73 0.18
N ILE A 56 4.03 -4.82 0.03
CA ILE A 56 2.74 -4.85 -0.68
C ILE A 56 1.73 -3.91 -0.01
N LEU A 57 1.57 -4.03 1.32
CA LEU A 57 0.63 -3.18 2.06
C LEU A 57 0.99 -1.70 1.98
N SER A 58 2.28 -1.38 2.11
CA SER A 58 2.80 -0.02 2.00
C SER A 58 2.61 0.54 0.60
N GLY A 59 2.89 -0.26 -0.43
CA GLY A 59 2.68 0.08 -1.83
C GLY A 59 1.21 0.35 -2.14
N TYR A 60 0.32 -0.52 -1.67
CA TYR A 60 -1.13 -0.33 -1.83
C TYR A 60 -1.62 0.97 -1.19
N ARG A 61 -1.22 1.23 0.06
CA ARG A 61 -1.56 2.48 0.77
C ARG A 61 -1.01 3.71 0.06
N PHE A 62 0.19 3.62 -0.51
CA PHE A 62 0.79 4.70 -1.30
C PHE A 62 -0.03 4.97 -2.57
N LEU A 63 -0.38 3.92 -3.32
CA LEU A 63 -1.22 4.02 -4.52
C LEU A 63 -2.59 4.61 -4.20
N GLN A 64 -3.23 4.18 -3.11
CA GLN A 64 -4.51 4.72 -2.67
C GLN A 64 -4.42 6.23 -2.39
N LYS A 65 -3.38 6.68 -1.66
CA LYS A 65 -3.14 8.12 -1.40
C LYS A 65 -2.83 8.89 -2.68
N ALA A 66 -2.04 8.32 -3.58
CA ALA A 66 -1.70 8.93 -4.86
C ALA A 66 -2.95 9.10 -5.73
N TYR A 67 -3.80 8.07 -5.79
CA TYR A 67 -5.09 8.13 -6.49
C TYR A 67 -5.96 9.25 -5.95
N VAL A 68 -6.21 9.30 -4.63
CA VAL A 68 -7.02 10.36 -4.00
C VAL A 68 -6.50 11.76 -4.32
N ARG A 69 -5.17 11.97 -4.28
CA ARG A 69 -4.55 13.24 -4.66
C ARG A 69 -4.76 13.59 -6.13
N GLN A 70 -4.62 12.60 -7.02
CA GLN A 70 -4.79 12.81 -8.45
C GLN A 70 -6.25 13.12 -8.79
N THR A 71 -7.20 12.38 -8.22
CA THR A 71 -8.63 12.64 -8.40
C THR A 71 -8.99 14.05 -7.90
N ARG A 72 -8.43 14.50 -6.78
CA ARG A 72 -8.60 15.88 -6.30
C ARG A 72 -8.07 16.93 -7.27
N ARG A 73 -6.90 16.70 -7.88
CA ARG A 73 -6.36 17.60 -8.90
C ARG A 73 -7.27 17.69 -10.12
N CYS A 74 -7.71 16.54 -10.65
CA CYS A 74 -8.63 16.49 -11.77
C CYS A 74 -9.96 17.20 -11.45
N PHE A 75 -10.50 17.01 -10.23
CA PHE A 75 -11.73 17.68 -9.82
C PHE A 75 -11.57 19.21 -9.84
N ILE A 76 -10.46 19.74 -9.32
CA ILE A 76 -10.18 21.18 -9.32
C ILE A 76 -10.02 21.73 -10.75
N GLU A 77 -9.40 20.95 -11.63
CA GLU A 77 -9.22 21.31 -13.05
C GLU A 77 -10.55 21.32 -13.83
N PHE A 78 -11.41 20.32 -13.60
CA PHE A 78 -12.76 20.33 -14.19
C PHE A 78 -13.63 21.44 -13.59
N ASP A 79 -13.47 21.73 -12.31
CA ASP A 79 -14.15 22.85 -11.65
C ASP A 79 -13.70 24.20 -12.28
N SER A 80 -12.41 24.42 -12.49
CA SER A 80 -11.94 25.68 -13.09
C SER A 80 -12.33 25.86 -14.56
N SER A 81 -12.45 24.75 -15.31
CA SER A 81 -12.87 24.75 -16.71
C SER A 81 -14.38 24.68 -16.92
N ASN A 82 -15.17 24.58 -15.84
CA ASN A 82 -16.61 24.37 -15.88
C ASN A 82 -17.04 23.10 -16.64
N ASP A 83 -16.18 22.07 -16.66
CA ASP A 83 -16.45 20.79 -17.30
C ASP A 83 -17.28 19.88 -16.38
N LEU A 84 -18.60 20.08 -16.39
CA LEU A 84 -19.53 19.30 -15.57
C LEU A 84 -19.58 17.82 -15.97
N VAL A 85 -19.27 17.50 -17.23
CA VAL A 85 -19.21 16.12 -17.73
C VAL A 85 -18.02 15.41 -17.12
N GLY A 86 -16.84 16.05 -17.17
CA GLY A 86 -15.63 15.56 -16.52
C GLY A 86 -15.83 15.37 -15.01
N MET A 87 -16.50 16.31 -14.34
CA MET A 87 -16.82 16.20 -12.91
C MET A 87 -17.74 15.00 -12.61
N ALA A 88 -18.81 14.81 -13.38
CA ALA A 88 -19.76 13.72 -13.23
C ALA A 88 -19.08 12.34 -13.42
N ASP A 89 -18.29 12.20 -14.47
CA ASP A 89 -17.55 10.96 -14.76
C ASP A 89 -16.49 10.66 -13.70
N LEU A 90 -15.75 11.68 -13.28
CA LEU A 90 -14.76 11.55 -12.22
C LEU A 90 -15.41 11.09 -10.90
N LEU A 91 -16.55 11.68 -10.56
CA LEU A 91 -17.30 11.34 -9.35
C LEU A 91 -17.80 9.89 -9.39
N ARG A 92 -18.31 9.41 -10.52
CA ARG A 92 -18.69 7.99 -10.69
C ARG A 92 -17.49 7.04 -10.54
N ARG A 93 -16.39 7.31 -11.24
CA ARG A 93 -15.17 6.47 -11.17
C ARG A 93 -14.59 6.47 -9.76
N PHE A 94 -14.55 7.64 -9.12
CA PHE A 94 -14.09 7.77 -7.74
C PHE A 94 -14.95 6.97 -6.78
N SER A 95 -16.27 7.13 -6.82
CA SER A 95 -17.18 6.39 -5.94
C SER A 95 -17.10 4.89 -6.15
N GLN A 96 -17.00 4.42 -7.40
CA GLN A 96 -16.83 3.00 -7.71
C GLN A 96 -15.54 2.44 -7.10
N GLN A 97 -14.43 3.17 -7.21
CA GLN A 97 -13.15 2.72 -6.66
C GLN A 97 -13.08 2.84 -5.14
N HIS A 98 -13.76 3.84 -4.54
CA HIS A 98 -13.71 4.10 -3.11
C HIS A 98 -14.55 3.09 -2.30
N TRP A 99 -15.75 2.75 -2.78
CA TRP A 99 -16.65 1.82 -2.08
C TRP A 99 -16.70 0.41 -2.67
N ALA A 100 -16.02 0.17 -3.80
CA ALA A 100 -15.89 -1.15 -4.45
C ALA A 100 -17.20 -1.94 -4.63
N LEU A 101 -18.34 -1.25 -4.77
CA LEU A 101 -19.63 -1.89 -5.05
C LEU A 101 -19.76 -2.10 -6.56
N GLN A 102 -19.96 -3.36 -6.96
CA GLN A 102 -19.96 -3.80 -8.36
C GLN A 102 -21.03 -3.12 -9.23
N SER A 103 -22.08 -2.54 -8.64
CA SER A 103 -23.20 -1.97 -9.37
C SER A 103 -23.25 -0.44 -9.41
N LEU A 104 -22.40 0.29 -8.68
CA LEU A 104 -22.49 1.76 -8.55
C LEU A 104 -22.50 2.47 -9.91
N SER A 105 -21.64 2.06 -10.84
CA SER A 105 -21.53 2.70 -12.17
C SER A 105 -22.74 2.47 -13.07
N ALA A 106 -23.53 1.42 -12.82
CA ALA A 106 -24.71 1.08 -13.61
C ALA A 106 -26.00 1.70 -13.06
N LEU A 107 -25.94 2.39 -11.92
CA LEU A 107 -27.10 3.01 -11.32
C LEU A 107 -27.48 4.30 -12.05
N ASP A 108 -28.80 4.50 -12.17
CA ASP A 108 -29.36 5.78 -12.60
C ASP A 108 -28.90 6.91 -11.67
N PRO A 109 -28.76 8.15 -12.17
CA PRO A 109 -28.28 9.30 -11.40
C PRO A 109 -28.88 9.45 -10.00
N LYS A 110 -30.20 9.24 -9.88
CA LYS A 110 -30.93 9.33 -8.60
C LYS A 110 -30.63 8.17 -7.66
N ALA A 111 -30.54 6.95 -8.17
CA ALA A 111 -30.19 5.79 -7.36
C ALA A 111 -28.74 5.85 -6.90
N PHE A 112 -27.85 6.33 -7.77
CA PHE A 112 -26.47 6.59 -7.47
C PHE A 112 -26.30 7.66 -6.37
N SER A 113 -26.93 8.83 -6.51
CA SER A 113 -26.78 9.93 -5.54
C SER A 113 -27.23 9.50 -4.14
N LYS A 114 -28.39 8.83 -4.06
CA LYS A 114 -28.91 8.30 -2.79
C LYS A 114 -27.93 7.29 -2.17
N CYS A 115 -27.42 6.36 -2.96
CA CYS A 115 -26.48 5.33 -2.48
C CYS A 115 -25.16 5.96 -1.98
N VAL A 116 -24.59 6.91 -2.72
CA VAL A 116 -23.35 7.60 -2.31
C VAL A 116 -23.54 8.39 -1.02
N VAL A 117 -24.69 9.06 -0.86
CA VAL A 117 -25.02 9.80 0.37
C VAL A 117 -25.17 8.85 1.57
N GLU A 118 -25.85 7.71 1.39
CA GLU A 118 -25.98 6.67 2.42
C GLU A 118 -24.62 6.07 2.81
N LEU A 119 -23.76 5.79 1.82
CA LEU A 119 -22.40 5.31 2.04
C LEU A 119 -21.53 6.35 2.76
N THR A 120 -21.70 7.63 2.42
CA THR A 120 -20.99 8.73 3.11
C THR A 120 -21.45 8.86 4.56
N ALA A 121 -22.75 8.70 4.82
CA ALA A 121 -23.31 8.75 6.17
C ALA A 121 -22.82 7.57 7.03
N THR A 122 -22.76 6.36 6.46
CA THR A 122 -22.31 5.15 7.15
C THR A 122 -20.79 5.10 7.37
N ALA A 123 -20.00 5.62 6.43
CA ALA A 123 -18.54 5.70 6.55
C ALA A 123 -18.06 6.69 7.64
N LYS A 124 -18.91 7.64 8.06
CA LYS A 124 -18.53 8.76 8.96
C LYS A 124 -18.59 8.46 10.48
N ALA A 125 -18.75 7.22 10.93
CA ALA A 125 -18.68 6.88 12.37
C ALA A 125 -17.29 6.38 12.82
N PRO A 126 -16.76 6.77 14.00
CA PRO A 126 -16.58 8.11 14.56
C PRO A 126 -15.08 8.35 14.81
N ARG A 127 -14.37 9.07 13.94
CA ARG A 127 -13.06 9.62 14.28
C ARG A 127 -12.97 11.06 13.83
N SER A 128 -13.45 11.93 14.71
CA SER A 128 -12.99 13.32 14.83
C SER A 128 -13.01 14.12 13.52
N SER A 129 -14.16 14.67 13.13
CA SER A 129 -14.11 15.93 12.39
C SER A 129 -15.25 16.86 12.78
N ARG A 130 -14.86 18.06 13.23
CA ARG A 130 -15.70 19.23 13.57
C ARG A 130 -16.26 19.89 12.30
N VAL A 131 -16.70 19.11 11.33
CA VAL A 131 -17.24 19.66 10.08
C VAL A 131 -18.75 19.69 10.22
N ALA A 132 -19.33 20.89 10.08
CA ALA A 132 -20.76 21.13 10.22
C ALA A 132 -21.58 20.06 9.48
N PRO A 133 -22.72 19.61 10.05
CA PRO A 133 -23.54 18.59 9.42
C PRO A 133 -23.87 19.05 8.00
N MET A 134 -23.28 18.39 7.02
CA MET A 134 -23.60 18.62 5.64
C MET A 134 -25.01 18.10 5.45
N ASP A 135 -25.91 18.95 4.95
CA ASP A 135 -27.29 18.54 4.70
C ASP A 135 -27.30 17.49 3.59
N LEU A 136 -27.50 16.23 4.01
CA LEU A 136 -27.40 15.06 3.15
C LEU A 136 -28.47 15.09 2.04
N ALA A 137 -29.63 15.70 2.31
CA ALA A 137 -30.69 15.85 1.31
C ALA A 137 -30.28 16.84 0.21
N LEU A 138 -29.64 17.95 0.58
CA LEU A 138 -29.10 18.92 -0.38
C LEU A 138 -27.90 18.36 -1.16
N LEU A 139 -27.10 17.49 -0.54
CA LEU A 139 -26.03 16.78 -1.24
C LEU A 139 -26.59 15.81 -2.29
N GLU A 140 -27.62 15.03 -1.92
CA GLU A 140 -28.27 14.10 -2.83
C GLU A 140 -28.82 14.83 -4.05
N SER A 141 -29.53 15.96 -3.83
CA SER A 141 -30.08 16.76 -4.91
C SER A 141 -28.99 17.37 -5.79
N ALA A 142 -27.91 17.90 -5.20
CA ALA A 142 -26.78 18.45 -5.94
C ALA A 142 -26.07 17.40 -6.81
N MET A 143 -25.81 16.21 -6.27
CA MET A 143 -25.20 15.10 -7.02
C MET A 143 -26.11 14.60 -8.14
N CYS A 144 -27.41 14.47 -7.87
CA CYS A 144 -28.39 14.08 -8.87
C CYS A 144 -28.47 15.11 -10.00
N ALA A 145 -28.46 16.41 -9.66
CA ALA A 145 -28.44 17.50 -10.61
C ALA A 145 -27.17 17.48 -11.47
N LEU A 146 -25.99 17.31 -10.87
CA LEU A 146 -24.72 17.18 -11.61
C LEU A 146 -24.77 16.03 -12.64
N LEU A 147 -25.19 14.84 -12.20
CA LEU A 147 -25.22 13.64 -13.04
C LEU A 147 -26.32 13.67 -14.10
N SER A 148 -27.42 14.38 -13.85
CA SER A 148 -28.52 14.50 -14.81
C SER A 148 -28.24 15.61 -15.82
N ASN A 149 -27.66 16.73 -15.38
CA ASN A 149 -27.36 17.87 -16.24
C ASN A 149 -26.12 17.64 -17.09
N SER A 150 -25.19 16.76 -16.71
CA SER A 150 -23.98 16.46 -17.50
C SER A 150 -24.28 15.95 -18.92
N TYR A 151 -25.48 15.42 -19.19
CA TYR A 151 -25.88 14.97 -20.52
C TYR A 151 -26.53 16.07 -21.38
N GLN A 152 -26.75 17.26 -20.83
CA GLN A 152 -27.38 18.38 -21.55
C GLN A 152 -26.36 19.13 -22.41
N GLN A 153 -26.85 19.76 -23.49
CA GLN A 153 -26.01 20.51 -24.43
C GLN A 153 -25.39 21.77 -23.82
N ASN A 154 -26.05 22.38 -22.83
CA ASN A 154 -25.55 23.48 -22.01
C ASN A 154 -25.78 23.12 -20.54
N PRO A 155 -24.86 22.35 -19.93
CA PRO A 155 -25.03 21.93 -18.55
C PRO A 155 -24.81 23.14 -17.64
N GLU A 156 -25.83 23.53 -16.90
CA GLU A 156 -25.73 24.53 -15.85
C GLU A 156 -25.98 23.87 -14.50
N LEU A 157 -25.19 24.28 -13.50
CA LEU A 157 -25.31 23.82 -12.14
C LEU A 157 -25.36 25.03 -11.23
N GLU A 158 -26.29 25.03 -10.28
CA GLU A 158 -26.40 26.13 -9.33
C GLU A 158 -25.11 26.25 -8.51
N PRO A 159 -24.66 27.48 -8.20
CA PRO A 159 -23.41 27.70 -7.48
C PRO A 159 -23.41 27.04 -6.09
N ILE A 160 -24.57 26.96 -5.44
CA ILE A 160 -24.75 26.30 -4.15
C ILE A 160 -24.52 24.79 -4.27
N GLN A 161 -25.10 24.15 -5.28
CA GLN A 161 -24.93 22.72 -5.54
C GLN A 161 -23.46 22.39 -5.83
N ARG A 162 -22.81 23.22 -6.64
CA ARG A 162 -21.40 23.11 -6.96
C ARG A 162 -20.51 23.20 -5.72
N GLN A 163 -20.79 24.16 -4.84
CA GLN A 163 -20.05 24.32 -3.58
C GLN A 163 -20.26 23.13 -2.63
N LEU A 164 -21.48 22.58 -2.57
CA LEU A 164 -21.77 21.39 -1.77
C LEU A 164 -20.97 20.18 -2.28
N ILE A 165 -20.99 19.91 -3.58
CA ILE A 165 -20.24 18.78 -4.17
C ILE A 165 -18.75 18.93 -3.91
N LYS A 166 -18.20 20.14 -4.08
CA LYS A 166 -16.80 20.43 -3.79
C LYS A 166 -16.46 20.16 -2.32
N LYS A 167 -17.29 20.65 -1.39
CA LYS A 167 -17.09 20.44 0.04
C LYS A 167 -17.14 18.96 0.40
N TRP A 168 -18.12 18.21 -0.12
CA TRP A 168 -18.19 16.76 0.06
C TRP A 168 -16.94 16.07 -0.49
N PHE A 169 -16.50 16.45 -1.69
CA PHE A 169 -15.34 15.84 -2.33
C PHE A 169 -14.07 16.10 -1.51
N GLU A 170 -13.90 17.30 -0.95
CA GLU A 170 -12.82 17.62 -0.02
C GLU A 170 -12.91 16.77 1.26
N GLU A 171 -14.10 16.61 1.83
CA GLU A 171 -14.30 15.78 3.03
C GLU A 171 -13.99 14.30 2.80
N VAL A 172 -14.31 13.74 1.63
CA VAL A 172 -14.05 12.33 1.31
C VAL A 172 -12.58 12.09 0.90
N THR A 173 -11.88 13.12 0.44
CA THR A 173 -10.48 13.02 0.00
C THR A 173 -9.43 13.45 1.03
N CYS A 174 -9.84 14.06 2.14
CA CYS A 174 -8.96 14.41 3.28
C CYS A 174 -8.79 13.23 4.25
#